data_AF-A0A7C4FT47-F1
#
_entry.id   AF-A0A7C4FT47-F1
#
_cell.length_a   1.000
_cell.length_b   1.000
_cell.length_c   1.000
_cell.angle_alpha   90.00
_cell.angle_beta   90.00
_cell.angle_gamma   90.00
#
_symmetry.space_group_name_H-M   'P 1'
#
loop_
_entity.id
_entity.type
_entity.pdbx_description
1 polymer ?
#
loop_
_entity_poly.entity_id
_entity_poly.type
_entity_poly.pdbx_seq_one_letter_code
_entity_poly.pdbx_strand_id
1 'polypeptide(L)'
;MTDYSCNNNTKIVIGIIITFIICLAITNLSYAKQWHYSEWITDITIHSDSTFTVREIQRVEDFESASFLKRNIALEGLNKITNVAIYNENGIPLNDDETDIQHNADKIRIKITPKEKKKKDAWIIEYIVHGGIKFQDDYNELQWDVFPSDKQAFVDKVTVFINLPQEIPNEKITQALLIKSFGMEIESPDYSVI
;
A
#
# COMPACT_ATOMS: atom_id res chain seq x y z
N MET A 1 8.07 0.64 -67.94
CA MET A 1 7.08 0.57 -66.84
C MET A 1 6.85 -0.90 -66.60
N THR A 2 7.55 -1.51 -65.63
CA THR A 2 7.53 -2.97 -65.42
C THR A 2 6.42 -3.33 -64.44
N ASP A 3 5.37 -3.95 -64.96
CA ASP A 3 4.25 -4.48 -64.17
C ASP A 3 4.68 -5.77 -63.45
N TYR A 4 4.82 -5.66 -62.13
CA TYR A 4 5.02 -6.83 -61.28
C TYR A 4 3.67 -7.52 -61.03
N SER A 5 3.37 -8.55 -61.84
CA SER A 5 2.24 -9.44 -61.60
C SER A 5 2.51 -10.31 -60.37
N CYS A 6 1.91 -9.95 -59.24
CA CYS A 6 2.07 -10.66 -57.98
C CYS A 6 1.25 -11.97 -58.00
N ASN A 7 1.96 -13.11 -57.94
CA ASN A 7 1.40 -14.47 -57.94
C ASN A 7 0.39 -14.67 -56.79
N ASN A 8 -0.77 -15.27 -57.06
CA ASN A 8 -1.82 -15.54 -56.07
C ASN A 8 -1.32 -16.31 -54.85
N ASN A 9 -0.32 -17.17 -55.00
CA ASN A 9 0.27 -17.91 -53.87
C ASN A 9 1.01 -16.97 -52.89
N THR A 10 1.61 -15.89 -53.38
CA THR A 10 2.28 -14.88 -52.55
C THR A 10 1.27 -14.09 -51.71
N LYS A 11 0.08 -13.80 -52.26
CA LYS A 11 -1.00 -13.12 -51.53
C LYS A 11 -1.55 -13.97 -50.38
N ILE A 12 -1.66 -15.29 -50.57
CA ILE A 12 -2.14 -16.22 -49.53
C ILE A 12 -1.13 -16.31 -48.37
N VAL A 13 0.17 -16.42 -48.68
CA VAL A 13 1.22 -16.50 -47.65
C VAL A 13 1.29 -15.21 -46.83
N ILE A 14 1.21 -14.04 -47.48
CA ILE A 14 1.17 -12.74 -46.79
C ILE A 14 -0.08 -12.63 -45.89
N GLY A 15 -1.23 -13.10 -46.36
CA GLY A 15 -2.46 -13.15 -45.57
C GLY A 15 -2.31 -13.97 -44.29
N ILE A 16 -1.74 -15.18 -44.39
CA ILE A 16 -1.52 -16.07 -43.23
C ILE A 16 -0.55 -15.44 -42.22
N ILE A 17 0.53 -14.80 -42.69
CA ILE A 17 1.51 -14.14 -41.81
C ILE A 17 0.87 -12.96 -41.07
N ILE A 18 0.07 -12.13 -41.76
CA ILE A 18 -0.63 -11.00 -41.14
C ILE A 18 -1.63 -11.50 -40.10
N THR A 19 -2.41 -12.56 -40.41
CA THR A 19 -3.34 -13.15 -39.44
C THR A 19 -2.62 -13.73 -38.22
N PHE A 20 -1.47 -14.39 -38.41
CA PHE A 20 -0.67 -14.91 -37.30
C PHE A 20 -0.10 -13.80 -36.41
N ILE A 21 0.36 -12.69 -37.00
CA ILE A 21 0.83 -11.50 -36.28
C ILE A 21 -0.31 -10.82 -35.51
N ILE A 22 -1.51 -10.72 -36.09
CA ILE A 22 -2.68 -10.15 -35.41
C ILE A 22 -3.12 -11.03 -34.23
N CYS A 23 -3.09 -12.37 -34.36
CA CYS A 23 -3.39 -13.27 -33.25
C CYS A 23 -2.36 -13.21 -32.11
N LEU A 24 -1.08 -12.95 -32.42
CA LEU A 24 -0.03 -12.73 -31.41
C LEU A 24 -0.15 -11.38 -30.69
N ALA A 25 -0.78 -10.38 -31.32
CA ALA A 25 -0.99 -9.06 -30.72
C ALA A 25 -2.17 -9.02 -29.73
N ILE A 26 -3.01 -10.07 -29.67
CA ILE A 26 -4.00 -10.25 -28.60
C ILE A 26 -3.33 -10.96 -27.42
N THR A 27 -2.22 -10.41 -26.92
CA THR A 27 -1.74 -10.80 -25.60
C THR A 27 -2.78 -10.35 -24.59
N ASN A 28 -3.31 -11.31 -23.84
CA ASN A 28 -4.24 -11.03 -22.75
C ASN A 28 -3.63 -9.97 -21.84
N LEU A 29 -4.17 -8.74 -21.88
CA LEU A 29 -4.03 -7.77 -20.81
C LEU A 29 -4.70 -8.38 -19.58
N SER A 30 -3.97 -9.25 -18.89
CA SER A 30 -4.34 -9.71 -17.56
C SER A 30 -4.15 -8.52 -16.63
N TYR A 31 -5.18 -7.67 -16.55
CA TYR A 31 -5.27 -6.68 -15.48
C TYR A 31 -5.28 -7.46 -14.16
N ALA A 32 -4.15 -7.42 -13.45
CA ALA A 32 -4.10 -7.96 -12.09
C ALA A 32 -5.15 -7.22 -11.28
N LYS A 33 -6.15 -7.94 -10.75
CA LYS A 33 -7.22 -7.36 -9.93
C LYS A 33 -6.58 -6.61 -8.77
N GLN A 34 -6.95 -5.35 -8.62
CA GLN A 34 -6.41 -4.47 -7.59
C GLN A 34 -7.17 -4.67 -6.29
N TRP A 35 -6.49 -4.45 -5.16
CA TRP A 35 -7.14 -4.46 -3.86
C TRP A 35 -8.01 -3.21 -3.71
N HIS A 36 -9.23 -3.40 -3.22
CA HIS A 36 -10.14 -2.31 -2.86
C HIS A 36 -10.39 -2.34 -1.35
N TYR A 37 -9.88 -1.32 -0.67
CA TYR A 37 -10.07 -1.09 0.75
C TYR A 37 -11.30 -0.19 0.97
N SER A 38 -12.28 -0.64 1.75
CA SER A 38 -13.37 0.25 2.19
C SER A 38 -12.92 1.24 3.24
N GLU A 39 -11.96 0.85 4.09
CA GLU A 39 -11.46 1.72 5.14
C GLU A 39 -10.03 1.34 5.51
N TRP A 40 -9.19 2.36 5.68
CA TRP A 40 -7.85 2.25 6.22
C TRP A 40 -7.71 3.15 7.44
N ILE A 41 -7.61 2.55 8.62
CA ILE A 41 -7.43 3.29 9.88
C ILE A 41 -5.97 3.15 10.30
N THR A 42 -5.31 4.24 10.66
CA THR A 42 -3.98 4.23 11.25
C THR A 42 -4.03 4.94 12.58
N ASP A 43 -3.82 4.20 13.66
CA ASP A 43 -3.70 4.73 15.01
C ASP A 43 -2.21 4.80 15.37
N ILE A 44 -1.72 6.01 15.64
CA ILE A 44 -0.36 6.28 16.05
C ILE A 44 -0.39 6.74 17.51
N THR A 45 0.23 5.96 18.38
CA THR A 45 0.38 6.31 19.80
C THR A 45 1.83 6.65 20.10
N ILE A 46 2.10 7.92 20.40
CA ILE A 46 3.43 8.42 20.73
C ILE A 46 3.70 8.22 22.23
N HIS A 47 4.85 7.61 22.54
CA HIS A 47 5.28 7.31 23.90
C HIS A 47 6.25 8.38 24.42
N SER A 48 6.41 8.44 25.74
CA SER A 48 7.29 9.42 26.41
C SER A 48 8.79 9.19 26.13
N ASP A 49 9.17 8.01 25.66
CA ASP A 49 10.54 7.65 25.27
C ASP A 49 10.84 7.98 23.79
N SER A 50 9.95 8.71 23.11
CA SER A 50 10.05 9.08 21.69
C SER A 50 9.95 7.92 20.71
N THR A 51 9.54 6.74 21.17
CA THR A 51 9.01 5.70 20.29
C THR A 51 7.52 5.94 20.02
N PHE A 52 6.98 5.30 18.99
CA PHE A 52 5.53 5.28 18.80
C PHE A 52 5.05 3.93 18.28
N THR A 53 3.88 3.52 18.75
CA THR A 53 3.18 2.34 18.22
C THR A 53 2.33 2.79 17.04
N VAL A 54 2.41 2.06 15.93
CA VAL A 54 1.49 2.20 14.80
C VAL A 54 0.61 0.97 14.74
N ARG A 55 -0.69 1.19 14.62
CA ARG A 55 -1.70 0.14 14.45
C ARG A 55 -2.57 0.45 13.25
N GLU A 56 -2.37 -0.28 12.16
CA GLU A 56 -3.10 -0.16 10.90
C GLU A 56 -4.26 -1.16 10.85
N ILE A 57 -5.49 -0.72 10.60
CA ILE A 57 -6.65 -1.58 10.32
C ILE A 57 -6.99 -1.45 8.84
N GLN A 58 -6.92 -2.56 8.11
CA GLN A 58 -7.11 -2.62 6.67
C GLN A 58 -8.38 -3.41 6.37
N ARG A 59 -9.49 -2.74 6.03
CA ARG A 59 -10.75 -3.40 5.66
C ARG A 59 -10.87 -3.52 4.15
N VAL A 60 -11.08 -4.73 3.65
CA VAL A 60 -11.12 -5.04 2.22
C VAL A 60 -12.51 -5.53 1.81
N GLU A 61 -12.98 -5.08 0.64
CA GLU A 61 -14.32 -5.37 0.10
C GLU A 61 -14.35 -6.41 -1.03
N ASP A 62 -13.22 -6.61 -1.73
CA ASP A 62 -13.11 -7.60 -2.80
C ASP A 62 -11.65 -8.04 -2.98
N PHE A 63 -11.37 -9.32 -2.68
CA PHE A 63 -10.06 -9.93 -2.90
C PHE A 63 -10.08 -11.35 -3.46
N GLU A 64 -11.21 -11.82 -4.00
CA GLU A 64 -11.40 -13.22 -4.40
C GLU A 64 -10.31 -13.75 -5.37
N SER A 65 -9.73 -12.88 -6.20
CA SER A 65 -8.65 -13.26 -7.13
C SER A 65 -7.24 -12.89 -6.67
N ALA A 66 -7.07 -12.12 -5.60
CA ALA A 66 -5.75 -11.80 -5.08
C ALA A 66 -5.26 -12.94 -4.18
N SER A 67 -4.00 -13.36 -4.36
CA SER A 67 -3.42 -14.47 -3.59
C SER A 67 -2.84 -14.04 -2.25
N PHE A 68 -2.51 -12.76 -2.09
CA PHE A 68 -1.97 -12.20 -0.85
C PHE A 68 -2.11 -10.69 -0.79
N LEU A 69 -2.25 -10.17 0.42
CA LEU A 69 -2.05 -8.76 0.74
C LEU A 69 -0.55 -8.52 0.95
N LYS A 70 -0.07 -7.34 0.55
CA LYS A 70 1.33 -6.94 0.78
C LYS A 70 1.37 -5.51 1.32
N ARG A 71 2.16 -5.29 2.36
CA ARG A 71 2.47 -3.99 2.96
C ARG A 71 3.99 -3.84 3.07
N ASN A 72 4.52 -2.77 2.51
CA ASN A 72 5.92 -2.39 2.72
C ASN A 72 5.95 -1.22 3.70
N ILE A 73 6.77 -1.29 4.75
CA ILE A 73 7.00 -0.20 5.69
C ILE A 73 8.44 0.26 5.49
N ALA A 74 8.63 1.49 5.01
CA ALA A 74 9.95 2.05 4.75
C ALA A 74 10.72 2.26 6.06
N LEU A 75 12.05 2.06 6.02
CA LEU A 75 12.96 2.33 7.14
C LEU A 75 13.74 3.65 6.97
N GLU A 76 13.53 4.36 5.87
CA GLU A 76 14.20 5.65 5.61
C GLU A 76 13.85 6.66 6.72
N GLY A 77 14.88 7.28 7.30
CA GLY A 77 14.73 8.23 8.40
C GLY A 77 14.37 7.60 9.76
N LEU A 78 14.36 6.27 9.87
CA LEU A 78 14.06 5.55 11.12
C LEU A 78 15.31 4.84 11.66
N ASN A 79 15.37 4.65 12.99
CA ASN A 79 16.43 3.81 13.59
C ASN A 79 16.15 2.32 13.40
N LYS A 80 14.91 1.91 13.68
CA LYS A 80 14.41 0.53 13.50
C LYS A 80 12.90 0.47 13.70
N ILE A 81 12.32 -0.64 13.26
CA ILE A 81 10.96 -1.06 13.61
C ILE A 81 11.06 -2.41 14.33
N THR A 82 10.31 -2.56 15.42
CA THR A 82 10.29 -3.77 16.26
C THR A 82 8.86 -4.23 16.53
N ASN A 83 8.72 -5.45 17.06
CA ASN A 83 7.44 -5.99 17.54
C ASN A 83 6.35 -5.97 16.45
N VAL A 84 6.71 -6.32 15.22
CA VAL A 84 5.74 -6.44 14.13
C VAL A 84 4.82 -7.62 14.42
N ALA A 85 3.54 -7.34 14.56
CA ALA A 85 2.50 -8.33 14.80
C ALA A 85 1.34 -8.11 13.82
N ILE A 86 0.68 -9.19 13.44
CA ILE A 86 -0.44 -9.16 12.49
C ILE A 86 -1.58 -9.94 13.12
N TYR A 87 -2.78 -9.37 13.08
CA TYR A 87 -3.99 -9.95 13.66
C TYR A 87 -5.12 -9.98 12.62
N ASN A 88 -6.06 -10.91 12.79
CA ASN A 88 -7.33 -10.87 12.08
C ASN A 88 -8.27 -9.80 12.66
N GLU A 89 -9.44 -9.59 12.05
CA GLU A 89 -10.44 -8.61 12.48
C GLU A 89 -10.87 -8.71 13.95
N ASN A 90 -10.75 -9.91 14.55
CA ASN A 90 -11.13 -10.18 15.95
C ASN A 90 -9.97 -9.96 16.94
N GLY A 91 -8.82 -9.46 16.47
CA GLY A 91 -7.63 -9.24 17.29
C GLY A 91 -6.87 -10.51 17.64
N ILE A 92 -7.13 -11.63 16.94
CA ILE A 92 -6.38 -12.88 17.13
C ILE A 92 -5.12 -12.81 16.26
N PRO A 93 -3.92 -13.05 16.81
CA PRO A 93 -2.68 -13.09 16.03
C PRO A 93 -2.77 -14.11 14.90
N LEU A 94 -2.29 -13.73 13.72
CA LEU A 94 -2.11 -14.66 12.62
C LEU A 94 -0.87 -15.53 12.86
N ASN A 95 -0.93 -16.75 12.34
CA ASN A 95 0.16 -17.71 12.43
C ASN A 95 1.16 -17.54 11.27
N ASP A 96 2.35 -18.12 11.41
CA ASP A 96 3.42 -18.09 10.41
C ASP A 96 3.03 -18.70 9.04
N ASP A 97 1.99 -19.54 8.98
CA ASP A 97 1.48 -20.09 7.71
C ASP A 97 0.64 -19.09 6.91
N GLU A 98 0.14 -18.03 7.57
CA GLU A 98 -0.66 -16.96 6.98
C GLU A 98 0.14 -15.69 6.74
N THR A 99 1.32 -15.57 7.35
CA THR A 99 2.11 -14.34 7.31
C THR A 99 3.58 -14.60 6.99
N ASP A 100 4.14 -13.75 6.13
CA ASP A 100 5.58 -13.70 5.84
C ASP A 100 6.08 -12.28 6.09
N ILE A 101 6.94 -12.12 7.10
CA ILE A 101 7.52 -10.85 7.53
C ILE A 101 9.03 -10.88 7.22
N GLN A 102 9.46 -10.05 6.28
CA GLN A 102 10.85 -9.96 5.85
C GLN A 102 11.45 -8.61 6.22
N HIS A 103 12.52 -8.64 7.01
CA HIS A 103 13.31 -7.47 7.35
C HIS A 103 14.41 -7.27 6.30
N ASN A 104 14.32 -6.19 5.53
CA ASN A 104 15.36 -5.77 4.60
C ASN A 104 16.08 -4.52 5.12
N ALA A 105 17.17 -4.13 4.47
CA ALA A 105 17.94 -2.94 4.85
C ALA A 105 17.12 -1.64 4.74
N ASP A 106 16.20 -1.55 3.77
CA ASP A 106 15.45 -0.33 3.44
C ASP A 106 13.97 -0.38 3.87
N LYS A 107 13.43 -1.56 4.18
CA LYS A 107 12.01 -1.75 4.51
C LYS A 107 11.71 -3.07 5.23
N ILE A 108 10.59 -3.10 5.94
CA ILE A 108 9.91 -4.34 6.32
C ILE A 108 8.87 -4.68 5.26
N ARG A 109 8.90 -5.91 4.76
CA ARG A 109 7.87 -6.43 3.84
C ARG A 109 6.99 -7.39 4.61
N ILE A 110 5.71 -7.11 4.61
CA ILE A 110 4.66 -7.94 5.19
C ILE A 110 3.84 -8.50 4.04
N LYS A 111 3.67 -9.81 4.03
CA LYS A 111 2.77 -10.52 3.14
C LYS A 111 1.77 -11.31 3.99
N ILE A 112 0.49 -11.14 3.70
CA ILE A 112 -0.61 -11.87 4.36
C ILE A 112 -1.29 -12.74 3.31
N THR A 113 -1.36 -14.05 3.54
CA THR A 113 -2.04 -15.02 2.69
C THR A 113 -3.26 -15.56 3.44
N PRO A 114 -4.46 -15.04 3.17
CA PRO A 114 -5.67 -15.46 3.88
C PRO A 114 -5.95 -16.95 3.68
N LYS A 115 -6.29 -17.67 4.75
CA LYS A 115 -6.72 -19.09 4.68
C LYS A 115 -8.01 -19.27 3.89
N GLU A 116 -8.95 -18.35 4.08
CA GLU A 116 -10.24 -18.34 3.41
C GLU A 116 -10.33 -17.13 2.49
N LYS A 117 -10.69 -17.38 1.23
CA LYS A 117 -11.00 -16.29 0.29
C LYS A 117 -12.43 -15.85 0.51
N LYS A 118 -12.61 -14.90 1.42
CA LYS A 118 -13.90 -14.22 1.62
C LYS A 118 -14.00 -13.03 0.69
N LYS A 119 -15.22 -12.56 0.48
CA LYS A 119 -15.46 -11.31 -0.25
C LYS A 119 -14.94 -10.12 0.57
N LYS A 120 -15.19 -10.12 1.88
CA LYS A 120 -14.76 -9.08 2.81
C LYS A 120 -13.95 -9.67 3.94
N ASP A 121 -12.93 -8.94 4.38
CA ASP A 121 -12.09 -9.29 5.54
C ASP A 121 -11.38 -8.04 6.08
N ALA A 122 -10.82 -8.13 7.27
CA ALA A 122 -9.97 -7.09 7.83
C ALA A 122 -8.73 -7.65 8.53
N TRP A 123 -7.62 -6.96 8.36
CA TRP A 123 -6.36 -7.27 9.01
C TRP A 123 -5.85 -6.09 9.81
N ILE A 124 -5.22 -6.40 10.94
CA ILE A 124 -4.58 -5.42 11.80
C ILE A 124 -3.07 -5.66 11.72
N ILE A 125 -2.31 -4.63 11.39
CA ILE A 125 -0.84 -4.65 11.44
C ILE A 125 -0.40 -3.70 12.54
N GLU A 126 0.38 -4.19 13.50
CA GLU A 126 0.88 -3.42 14.63
C GLU A 126 2.40 -3.51 14.70
N TYR A 127 3.07 -2.40 15.01
CA TYR A 127 4.52 -2.35 15.17
C TYR A 127 4.96 -1.12 15.97
N ILE A 128 6.19 -1.18 16.51
CA ILE A 128 6.81 -0.07 17.24
C ILE A 128 7.91 0.56 16.38
N VAL A 129 7.84 1.87 16.23
CA VAL A 129 8.81 2.67 15.48
C VAL A 129 9.78 3.35 16.44
N HIS A 130 11.07 3.28 16.12
CA HIS A 130 12.15 3.94 16.85
C HIS A 130 12.79 5.00 15.97
N GLY A 131 12.94 6.22 16.48
CA GLY A 131 13.65 7.32 15.80
C GLY A 131 12.86 7.98 14.67
N GLY A 132 11.54 7.78 14.58
CA GLY A 132 10.70 8.44 13.57
C GLY A 132 10.20 9.85 13.94
N ILE A 133 10.58 10.36 15.12
CA ILE A 133 10.29 11.74 15.54
C ILE A 133 11.57 12.56 15.36
N LYS A 134 11.47 13.67 14.62
CA LYS A 134 12.56 14.64 14.47
C LYS A 134 12.42 15.73 15.52
N PHE A 135 13.51 16.07 16.17
CA PHE A 135 13.60 17.16 17.15
C PHE A 135 14.28 18.35 16.50
N GLN A 136 13.55 19.45 16.31
CA GLN A 136 14.08 20.72 15.81
C GLN A 136 14.21 21.72 16.96
N ASP A 137 14.80 22.89 16.68
CA ASP A 137 15.02 23.92 17.69
C ASP A 137 13.71 24.48 18.28
N ASP A 138 12.65 24.57 17.47
CA ASP A 138 11.38 25.21 17.81
C ASP A 138 10.14 24.30 17.71
N TYR A 139 10.25 23.11 17.12
CA TYR A 139 9.17 22.12 17.07
C TYR A 139 9.69 20.69 16.99
N ASN A 140 8.80 19.74 17.26
CA ASN A 140 9.02 18.32 16.96
C ASN A 140 8.15 17.92 15.78
N GLU A 141 8.66 17.04 14.94
CA GLU A 141 7.98 16.60 13.72
C GLU A 141 7.81 15.08 13.69
N LEU A 142 6.59 14.63 13.37
CA LEU A 142 6.30 13.25 12.98
C LEU A 142 5.83 13.26 11.53
N GLN A 143 6.52 12.51 10.66
CA GLN A 143 6.10 12.23 9.30
C GLN A 143 5.89 10.72 9.16
N TRP A 144 4.72 10.30 8.69
CA TRP A 144 4.39 8.87 8.57
C TRP A 144 3.59 8.54 7.32
N ASP A 145 4.02 7.52 6.57
CA ASP A 145 3.32 7.01 5.40
C ASP A 145 2.16 6.09 5.84
N VAL A 146 0.99 6.70 6.03
CA VAL A 146 -0.27 6.07 6.49
C VAL A 146 -0.78 5.02 5.50
N PHE A 147 -0.79 5.33 4.21
CA PHE A 147 -1.28 4.45 3.14
C PHE A 147 -0.14 4.21 2.13
N PRO A 148 0.08 2.97 1.67
CA PRO A 148 1.19 2.66 0.76
C PRO A 148 1.07 3.40 -0.57
N SER A 149 2.12 4.12 -0.96
CA SER A 149 2.23 4.83 -2.23
C SER A 149 2.66 3.93 -3.41
N ASP A 150 3.14 2.72 -3.12
CA ASP A 150 3.76 1.82 -4.10
C ASP A 150 2.77 0.95 -4.89
N LYS A 151 1.46 1.19 -4.74
CA LYS A 151 0.41 0.35 -5.35
C LYS A 151 -0.74 1.15 -5.96
N GLN A 152 -1.22 0.61 -7.08
CA GLN A 152 -2.57 0.88 -7.58
C GLN A 152 -3.55 0.09 -6.72
N ALA A 153 -3.87 0.61 -5.55
CA ALA A 153 -4.97 0.12 -4.71
C ALA A 153 -5.92 1.27 -4.43
N PHE A 154 -7.22 0.99 -4.43
CA PHE A 154 -8.25 1.97 -4.13
C PHE A 154 -8.59 1.90 -2.65
N VAL A 155 -8.75 3.07 -2.02
CA VAL A 155 -9.23 3.20 -0.65
C VAL A 155 -10.36 4.21 -0.62
N ASP A 156 -11.51 3.83 -0.07
CA ASP A 156 -12.67 4.73 -0.01
C ASP A 156 -12.51 5.77 1.10
N LYS A 157 -11.90 5.37 2.24
CA LYS A 157 -11.73 6.23 3.41
C LYS A 157 -10.44 5.92 4.14
N VAL A 158 -9.68 6.96 4.47
CA VAL A 158 -8.52 6.90 5.37
C VAL A 158 -8.84 7.67 6.64
N THR A 159 -8.48 7.12 7.80
CA THR A 159 -8.62 7.80 9.09
C THR A 159 -7.34 7.65 9.87
N VAL A 160 -6.84 8.77 10.41
CA VAL A 160 -5.59 8.80 11.17
C VAL A 160 -5.89 9.32 12.56
N PHE A 161 -5.47 8.58 13.58
CA PHE A 161 -5.51 9.01 14.96
C PHE A 161 -4.07 9.21 15.45
N ILE A 162 -3.79 10.33 16.10
CA ILE A 162 -2.50 10.60 16.72
C ILE A 162 -2.75 10.84 18.21
N ASN A 163 -2.33 9.87 19.02
CA ASN A 163 -2.42 9.92 20.47
C ASN A 163 -1.10 10.44 21.04
N LEU A 164 -1.14 11.63 21.63
CA LEU A 164 0.01 12.28 22.25
C LEU A 164 0.21 11.78 23.69
N PRO A 165 1.46 11.71 24.19
CA PRO A 165 1.75 11.22 25.55
C PRO A 165 1.26 12.18 26.66
N GLN A 166 0.90 13.40 26.29
CA GLN A 166 0.31 14.42 27.15
C GLN A 166 -0.59 15.32 26.31
N GLU A 167 -1.53 16.00 26.98
CA GLU A 167 -2.39 16.99 26.34
C GLU A 167 -1.57 18.21 25.87
N ILE A 168 -1.71 18.56 24.59
CA ILE A 168 -1.07 19.73 23.99
C ILE A 168 -2.18 20.67 23.51
N PRO A 169 -2.11 21.98 23.82
CA PRO A 169 -3.07 22.94 23.29
C PRO A 169 -3.13 22.91 21.76
N ASN A 170 -4.33 22.88 21.20
CA ASN A 170 -4.54 22.73 19.75
C ASN A 170 -3.81 23.78 18.92
N GLU A 171 -3.65 25.01 19.43
CA GLU A 171 -2.91 26.08 18.76
C GLU A 171 -1.40 25.81 18.60
N LYS A 172 -0.86 24.80 19.29
CA LYS A 172 0.53 24.35 19.16
C LYS A 172 0.68 23.14 18.25
N ILE A 173 -0.41 22.62 17.70
CA ILE A 173 -0.41 21.46 16.82
C ILE A 173 -0.60 21.96 15.39
N THR A 174 0.39 21.67 14.53
CA THR A 174 0.25 21.84 13.08
C THR A 174 0.20 20.46 12.45
N GLN A 175 -0.73 20.26 11.52
CA GLN A 175 -0.89 19.00 10.80
C GLN A 175 -1.13 19.28 9.33
N ALA A 176 -0.68 18.35 8.49
CA ALA A 176 -0.94 18.34 7.07
C ALA A 176 -1.11 16.88 6.62
N LEU A 177 -2.11 16.63 5.79
CA LEU A 177 -2.24 15.34 5.11
C LEU A 177 -1.74 15.50 3.67
N LEU A 178 -0.65 14.79 3.33
CA LEU A 178 -0.05 14.86 2.02
C LEU A 178 -0.37 13.62 1.20
N ILE A 179 -0.79 13.82 -0.05
CA ILE A 179 -0.99 12.76 -1.04
C ILE A 179 0.23 12.76 -1.96
N LYS A 180 0.94 11.63 -1.99
CA LYS A 180 2.04 11.39 -2.93
C LYS A 180 1.48 10.83 -4.23
N SER A 181 1.44 11.65 -5.27
CA SER A 181 1.03 11.23 -6.62
C SER A 181 2.09 11.64 -7.63
N PHE A 182 2.61 10.67 -8.40
CA PHE A 182 3.63 10.91 -9.43
C PHE A 182 4.89 11.66 -8.94
N GLY A 183 5.34 11.40 -7.70
CA GLY A 183 6.53 12.05 -7.14
C GLY A 183 6.31 13.50 -6.68
N MET A 184 5.06 13.98 -6.67
CA MET A 184 4.67 15.24 -6.07
C MET A 184 3.94 14.98 -4.74
N GLU A 185 4.27 15.76 -3.72
CA GLU A 185 3.50 15.84 -2.48
C GLU A 185 2.52 17.01 -2.62
N ILE A 186 1.23 16.70 -2.58
CA ILE A 186 0.16 17.69 -2.65
C ILE A 186 -0.65 17.55 -1.37
N GLU A 187 -0.92 18.64 -0.68
CA GLU A 187 -1.84 18.61 0.45
C GLU A 187 -3.22 18.12 -0.01
N SER A 188 -3.81 17.18 0.72
CA SER A 188 -5.13 16.65 0.39
C SER A 188 -6.14 17.80 0.41
N PRO A 189 -6.92 18.03 -0.65
CA PRO A 189 -8.00 19.01 -0.63
C PRO A 189 -9.22 18.52 0.16
N ASP A 190 -9.25 17.24 0.52
CA ASP A 190 -10.40 16.56 1.11
C ASP A 190 -9.96 15.79 2.36
N TYR A 191 -9.73 16.53 3.45
CA TYR A 191 -9.60 15.95 4.78
C TYR A 191 -10.25 16.87 5.82
N SER A 192 -10.70 16.26 6.91
CA SER A 192 -11.18 16.97 8.08
C SER A 192 -10.34 16.56 9.27
N VAL A 193 -9.99 17.54 10.08
CA VAL A 193 -9.40 17.33 11.40
C VAL A 193 -10.58 17.23 12.36
N ILE A 194 -10.65 16.11 13.08
CA ILE A 194 -11.72 15.82 14.04
C ILE A 194 -11.14 15.87 15.44
#